data_AF-A0A556QKT4-F1
#
_entry.id   AF-A0A556QKT4-F1
#
_cell.length_a   1.000
_cell.length_b   1.000
_cell.length_c   1.000
_cell.angle_alpha   90.00
_cell.angle_beta   90.00
_cell.angle_gamma   90.00
#
_symmetry.space_group_name_H-M   'P 1'
#
loop_
_entity.id
_entity.type
_entity.pdbx_description
1 polymer ?
#
loop_
_entity_poly.entity_id
_entity_poly.type
_entity_poly.pdbx_seq_one_letter_code
_entity_poly.pdbx_strand_id
1 'polypeptide(L)'
;MNQLRSLNIEHVSLAELIRQEISRGSSLGSTVERTLRQESLLSDETSIALARRWFWSRKPDAGFALTGFPATLLQAKVFDEWLDARDENLTGVIAAADSSESLVEHYRTLGLLLEGEALSAA
;
A
#
# COMPACT_ATOMS: atom_id res chain seq x y z
N MET A 1 -5.54 -34.57 -3.30
CA MET A 1 -4.77 -34.00 -2.16
C MET A 1 -4.81 -32.48 -2.31
N ASN A 2 -5.87 -31.82 -1.86
CA ASN A 2 -5.99 -30.35 -1.95
C ASN A 2 -5.71 -29.76 -0.57
N GLN A 3 -4.44 -29.44 -0.29
CA GLN A 3 -4.12 -28.48 0.76
C GLN A 3 -3.99 -27.12 0.11
N LEU A 4 -5.08 -26.36 0.12
CA LEU A 4 -5.01 -24.90 -0.03
C LEU A 4 -4.23 -24.40 1.19
N ARG A 5 -2.90 -24.31 1.02
CA ARG A 5 -2.02 -23.67 2.01
C ARG A 5 -2.53 -22.26 2.18
N SER A 6 -2.94 -21.91 3.40
CA SER A 6 -3.25 -20.53 3.77
C SER A 6 -2.11 -19.65 3.26
N LEU A 7 -2.37 -18.81 2.26
CA LEU A 7 -1.37 -17.90 1.73
C LEU A 7 -0.92 -17.02 2.91
N ASN A 8 0.38 -17.00 3.21
CA ASN A 8 0.94 -16.20 4.29
C ASN A 8 1.04 -14.73 3.84
N ILE A 9 -0.13 -14.11 3.63
CA ILE A 9 -0.29 -12.74 3.16
C ILE A 9 -0.50 -11.84 4.38
N GLU A 10 0.39 -10.88 4.57
CA GLU A 10 0.23 -9.84 5.57
C GLU A 10 -0.77 -8.79 5.06
N HIS A 11 -1.85 -8.56 5.81
CA HIS A 11 -2.79 -7.49 5.52
C HIS A 11 -2.33 -6.21 6.20
N VAL A 12 -2.01 -5.19 5.42
CA VAL A 12 -1.56 -3.90 5.92
C VAL A 12 -2.42 -2.79 5.33
N SER A 13 -2.76 -1.80 6.16
CA SER A 13 -3.41 -0.57 5.72
C SER A 13 -2.58 0.62 6.13
N LEU A 14 -2.59 1.68 5.32
CA LEU A 14 -1.94 2.94 5.69
C LEU A 14 -2.47 3.47 7.03
N ALA A 15 -3.77 3.33 7.29
CA ALA A 15 -4.40 3.67 8.56
C ALA A 15 -3.83 2.88 9.75
N GLU A 16 -3.52 1.60 9.57
CA GLU A 16 -2.88 0.79 10.62
C GLU A 16 -1.44 1.26 10.88
N LEU A 17 -0.67 1.51 9.82
CA LEU A 17 0.70 2.03 9.95
C LEU A 17 0.72 3.36 10.71
N ILE A 18 -0.25 4.24 10.44
CA ILE A 18 -0.44 5.48 11.17
C ILE A 18 -0.67 5.21 12.66
N ARG A 19 -1.63 4.35 13.01
CA ARG A 19 -1.96 4.04 14.41
C ARG A 19 -0.77 3.44 15.16
N GLN A 20 -0.03 2.54 14.54
CA GLN A 20 1.19 1.96 15.11
C GLN A 20 2.22 3.04 15.44
N GLU A 21 2.36 4.04 14.59
CA GLU A 21 3.35 5.10 14.75
C GLU A 21 3.00 6.13 15.80
N ILE A 22 1.71 6.49 15.87
CA ILE A 22 1.17 7.29 16.96
C ILE A 22 1.37 6.53 18.28
N SER A 23 1.02 5.24 18.34
CA SER A 23 1.17 4.43 19.55
C SER A 23 2.62 4.27 20.01
N ARG A 24 3.59 4.29 19.09
CA ARG A 24 5.02 4.23 19.39
C ARG A 24 5.60 5.57 19.87
N GLY A 25 4.85 6.66 19.74
CA GLY A 25 5.33 8.01 20.05
C GLY A 25 6.51 8.43 19.16
N SER A 26 6.55 7.95 17.91
CA SER A 26 7.63 8.30 16.99
C SER A 26 7.49 9.73 16.47
N SER A 27 8.57 10.31 15.96
CA SER A 27 8.54 11.64 15.32
C SER A 27 7.57 11.70 14.14
N LEU A 28 7.50 10.63 13.34
CA LEU A 28 6.49 10.45 12.29
C LEU A 28 5.08 10.36 12.87
N GLY A 29 4.90 9.58 13.93
CA GLY A 29 3.62 9.44 14.64
C GLY A 29 3.09 10.78 15.14
N SER A 30 3.91 11.58 15.80
CA SER A 30 3.52 12.92 16.28
C SER A 30 3.18 13.90 15.14
N THR A 31 3.87 13.77 14.00
CA THR A 31 3.59 14.60 12.82
C THR A 31 2.23 14.25 12.22
N VAL A 32 2.00 12.96 12.00
CA VAL A 32 0.74 12.42 11.49
C VAL A 32 -0.41 12.71 12.43
N GLU A 33 -0.23 12.50 13.74
CA GLU A 33 -1.25 12.80 14.74
C GLU A 33 -1.67 14.27 14.69
N ARG A 34 -0.71 15.19 14.55
CA ARG A 34 -1.01 16.63 14.41
C ARG A 34 -1.81 16.90 13.14
N THR A 35 -1.39 16.37 12.00
CA THR A 35 -2.09 16.56 10.73
C THR A 35 -3.52 16.03 10.78
N LEU A 36 -3.74 14.85 11.36
CA LEU A 36 -5.07 14.25 11.51
C LEU A 36 -5.96 15.04 12.47
N ARG A 37 -5.40 15.57 13.57
CA ARG A 37 -6.14 16.47 14.49
C ARG A 37 -6.59 17.77 13.82
N GLN A 38 -5.93 18.18 12.73
CA GLN A 38 -6.30 19.36 11.94
C GLN A 38 -7.25 19.02 10.79
N GLU A 39 -7.82 17.80 10.76
CA GLU A 39 -8.68 17.28 9.68
C GLU A 39 -8.07 17.47 8.28
N SER A 40 -6.73 17.47 8.23
CA SER A 40 -5.97 17.71 7.00
C SER A 40 -5.53 16.39 6.38
N LEU A 41 -5.43 16.37 5.06
CA LEU A 41 -4.91 15.23 4.32
C LEU A 41 -3.41 15.07 4.56
N LEU A 42 -2.95 13.82 4.62
CA LEU A 42 -1.52 13.53 4.71
C LEU A 42 -0.83 13.89 3.39
N SER A 43 0.36 14.48 3.49
CA SER A 43 1.20 14.71 2.32
C SER A 43 1.68 13.38 1.73
N ASP A 44 2.01 13.39 0.43
CA ASP A 44 2.67 12.26 -0.22
C ASP A 44 3.93 11.85 0.53
N GLU A 45 4.77 12.82 0.92
CA GLU A 45 6.00 12.56 1.68
C GLU A 45 5.74 11.78 2.97
N THR A 46 4.72 12.17 3.74
CA THR A 46 4.37 11.49 4.98
C THR A 46 3.88 10.07 4.73
N SER A 47 3.00 9.90 3.74
CA SER A 47 2.44 8.60 3.37
C SER A 47 3.51 7.63 2.86
N ILE A 48 4.42 8.14 2.02
CA ILE A 48 5.60 7.44 1.52
C ILE A 48 6.51 7.04 2.68
N ALA A 49 6.81 7.94 3.62
CA ALA A 49 7.68 7.63 4.76
C ALA A 49 7.11 6.52 5.66
N LEU A 50 5.79 6.54 5.91
CA LEU A 50 5.09 5.50 6.67
C LEU A 50 5.16 4.15 5.97
N ALA A 51 4.75 4.10 4.70
CA ALA A 51 4.74 2.88 3.89
C ALA A 51 6.16 2.32 3.71
N ARG A 52 7.15 3.19 3.47
CA ARG A 52 8.56 2.82 3.31
C ARG A 52 9.09 2.09 4.53
N ARG A 53 8.89 2.64 5.73
CA ARG A 53 9.41 2.00 6.95
C ARG A 53 8.82 0.61 7.15
N TRP A 54 7.52 0.45 6.93
CA TRP A 54 6.88 -0.87 6.97
C TRP A 54 7.49 -1.80 5.91
N PHE A 55 7.53 -1.36 4.66
CA PHE A 55 7.99 -2.15 3.52
C PHE A 55 9.42 -2.68 3.70
N TRP A 56 10.32 -1.88 4.28
CA TRP A 56 11.69 -2.31 4.54
C TRP A 56 11.86 -3.13 5.82
N SER A 57 10.93 -3.03 6.78
CA SER A 57 10.94 -3.83 8.00
C SER A 57 10.32 -5.23 7.84
N ARG A 58 9.51 -5.43 6.78
CA ARG A 58 8.81 -6.70 6.55
C ARG A 58 9.74 -7.80 6.04
N LYS A 59 9.36 -9.05 6.34
CA LYS A 59 10.05 -10.23 5.82
C LYS A 59 9.83 -10.35 4.30
N PRO A 60 10.89 -10.52 3.48
CA PRO A 60 10.77 -10.59 2.02
C PRO A 60 9.94 -11.79 1.53
N ASP A 61 9.98 -12.92 2.23
CA ASP A 61 9.30 -14.14 1.80
C ASP A 61 7.78 -14.16 2.07
N ALA A 62 7.23 -13.11 2.70
CA ALA A 62 5.80 -13.01 2.99
C ALA A 62 5.12 -12.08 1.96
N GLY A 63 4.06 -12.58 1.32
CA GLY A 63 3.19 -11.77 0.49
C GLY A 63 2.47 -10.71 1.32
N PHE A 64 1.88 -9.71 0.65
CA PHE A 64 1.17 -8.63 1.33
C PHE A 64 -0.05 -8.17 0.54
N ALA A 65 -1.03 -7.65 1.27
CA ALA A 65 -2.16 -6.89 0.74
C ALA A 65 -2.09 -5.50 1.36
N LEU A 66 -1.71 -4.50 0.56
CA LEU A 66 -1.59 -3.10 0.98
C LEU A 66 -2.81 -2.30 0.57
N THR A 67 -3.47 -1.67 1.54
CA THR A 67 -4.68 -0.87 1.33
C THR A 67 -4.47 0.58 1.74
N GLY A 68 -5.07 1.50 1.00
CA GLY A 68 -4.93 2.95 1.21
C GLY A 68 -3.57 3.53 0.78
N PHE A 69 -2.73 2.75 0.10
CA PHE A 69 -1.49 3.18 -0.52
C PHE A 69 -1.18 2.27 -1.73
N PRO A 70 -0.69 2.80 -2.86
CA PRO A 70 -0.52 4.22 -3.17
C PRO A 70 -1.84 4.89 -3.57
N ALA A 71 -1.99 6.18 -3.22
CA ALA A 71 -3.16 6.99 -3.54
C ALA A 71 -2.89 8.03 -4.66
N THR A 72 -1.63 8.26 -5.02
CA THR A 72 -1.23 9.19 -6.09
C THR A 72 -0.24 8.52 -7.04
N LEU A 73 -0.10 9.06 -8.25
CA LEU A 73 0.89 8.59 -9.21
C LEU A 73 2.33 8.71 -8.69
N LEU A 74 2.63 9.74 -7.90
CA LEU A 74 3.94 9.91 -7.27
C LEU A 74 4.23 8.76 -6.30
N GLN A 75 3.27 8.43 -5.44
CA GLN A 75 3.39 7.31 -4.52
C GLN A 75 3.58 5.98 -5.26
N ALA A 76 2.84 5.76 -6.36
CA ALA A 76 2.96 4.55 -7.17
C ALA A 76 4.36 4.40 -7.77
N LYS A 77 4.89 5.44 -8.41
CA LYS A 77 6.24 5.40 -9.00
C LYS A 77 7.31 5.12 -7.96
N VAL A 78 7.22 5.77 -6.80
CA VAL A 78 8.16 5.55 -5.70
C VAL A 78 8.02 4.13 -5.14
N PHE A 79 6.81 3.59 -5.11
CA PHE A 79 6.56 2.22 -4.67
C PHE A 79 7.14 1.18 -5.65
N ASP A 80 7.01 1.44 -6.95
CA ASP A 80 7.61 0.60 -7.99
C ASP A 80 9.14 0.52 -7.86
N GLU A 81 9.80 1.64 -7.52
CA GLU A 81 11.24 1.64 -7.24
C GLU A 81 11.62 0.76 -6.04
N TRP A 82 10.75 0.66 -5.03
CA TRP A 82 11.03 -0.20 -3.87
C TRP A 82 10.84 -1.67 -4.18
N LEU A 83 9.85 -1.98 -5.03
CA LEU A 83 9.59 -3.32 -5.53
C LEU A 83 10.78 -3.81 -6.38
N ASP A 84 11.23 -2.99 -7.34
CA ASP A 84 12.43 -3.24 -8.14
C ASP A 84 13.67 -3.46 -7.26
N ALA A 85 13.89 -2.59 -6.26
CA ALA A 85 15.03 -2.71 -5.35
C ALA A 85 15.04 -4.00 -4.50
N ARG A 86 13.91 -4.70 -4.37
CA ARG A 86 13.79 -5.99 -3.68
C ARG A 86 13.58 -7.17 -4.62
N ASP A 87 13.62 -6.95 -5.93
CA ASP A 87 13.28 -7.96 -6.95
C ASP A 87 11.89 -8.56 -6.68
N GLU A 88 10.94 -7.72 -6.24
CA GLU A 88 9.56 -8.09 -5.96
C GLU A 88 8.62 -7.51 -7.01
N ASN A 89 7.54 -8.22 -7.33
CA ASN A 89 6.49 -7.74 -8.23
C ASN A 89 5.13 -7.77 -7.56
N LEU A 90 4.27 -6.82 -7.92
CA LEU A 90 2.85 -6.89 -7.58
C LEU A 90 2.19 -7.98 -8.41
N THR A 91 1.31 -8.75 -7.77
CA THR A 91 0.46 -9.74 -8.47
C THR A 91 -0.79 -9.09 -9.05
N GLY A 92 -1.23 -7.96 -8.49
CA GLY A 92 -2.36 -7.21 -8.99
C GLY A 92 -2.72 -6.02 -8.12
N VAL A 93 -3.53 -5.13 -8.68
CA VAL A 93 -4.01 -3.90 -8.06
C VAL A 93 -5.51 -3.80 -8.27
N ILE A 94 -6.25 -3.57 -7.19
CA ILE A 94 -7.68 -3.30 -7.23
C ILE A 94 -7.86 -1.80 -7.00
N ALA A 95 -8.29 -1.09 -8.03
CA ALA A 95 -8.57 0.34 -7.93
C ALA A 95 -9.90 0.58 -7.20
N ALA A 96 -9.91 1.52 -6.27
CA ALA A 96 -11.16 2.03 -5.71
C ALA A 96 -11.87 2.90 -6.77
N ALA A 97 -13.20 3.01 -6.69
CA ALA A 97 -14.01 3.77 -7.64
C ALA A 97 -13.60 5.25 -7.77
N ASP A 98 -13.07 5.84 -6.69
CA ASP A 98 -12.64 7.24 -6.61
C ASP A 98 -11.12 7.43 -6.84
N SER A 99 -10.42 6.42 -7.37
CA SER A 99 -8.99 6.52 -7.63
C SER A 99 -8.71 7.47 -8.81
N SER A 100 -7.63 8.24 -8.73
CA SER A 100 -7.23 9.13 -9.83
C SER A 100 -6.97 8.36 -11.13
N GLU A 101 -7.46 8.89 -12.26
CA GLU A 101 -7.32 8.24 -13.58
C GLU A 101 -5.85 7.94 -13.91
N SER A 102 -4.93 8.86 -13.63
CA SER A 102 -3.50 8.66 -13.89
C SER A 102 -2.89 7.51 -13.08
N LEU A 103 -3.40 7.23 -11.89
CA LEU A 103 -2.97 6.10 -11.06
C LEU A 103 -3.49 4.78 -11.63
N VAL A 104 -4.77 4.76 -12.03
CA VAL A 104 -5.40 3.60 -12.63
C VAL A 104 -4.74 3.25 -13.96
N GLU A 105 -4.48 4.25 -14.80
CA GLU A 105 -3.84 4.09 -16.10
C GLU A 105 -2.39 3.57 -15.97
N HIS A 106 -1.65 4.03 -14.96
CA HIS A 106 -0.31 3.51 -14.64
C HIS A 106 -0.33 2.01 -14.40
N TYR A 107 -1.16 1.51 -13.48
CA TYR A 107 -1.25 0.08 -13.18
C TYR A 107 -1.93 -0.74 -14.29
N ARG A 108 -2.82 -0.12 -15.07
CA ARG A 108 -3.39 -0.74 -16.28
C ARG A 108 -2.31 -0.99 -17.32
N THR A 109 -1.42 -0.02 -17.56
CA THR A 109 -0.32 -0.14 -18.53
C THR A 109 0.67 -1.24 -18.13
N LEU A 110 0.84 -1.46 -16.82
CA LEU A 110 1.65 -2.56 -16.30
C LEU A 110 0.95 -3.93 -16.36
N GLY A 111 -0.32 -3.98 -16.79
CA GLY A 111 -1.12 -5.22 -16.81
C GLY A 111 -1.50 -5.73 -15.41
N LEU A 112 -1.43 -4.87 -14.39
CA LEU A 112 -1.65 -5.22 -12.99
C LEU A 112 -3.06 -4.91 -12.49
N LEU A 113 -3.83 -4.12 -13.24
CA LEU A 113 -5.17 -3.72 -12.82
C LEU A 113 -6.14 -4.93 -12.90
N LEU A 114 -6.72 -5.30 -11.76
CA LEU A 114 -7.72 -6.35 -11.66
C LEU A 114 -9.12 -5.72 -11.81
N GLU A 115 -9.85 -6.11 -12.84
CA GLU A 115 -11.24 -5.68 -13.04
C GLU A 115 -12.20 -6.54 -12.21
N GLY A 116 -13.21 -5.90 -11.61
CA GLY A 116 -14.09 -6.48 -10.57
C GLY A 116 -14.89 -7.73 -10.97
N GLU A 117 -14.87 -8.16 -12.23
CA GLU A 117 -15.45 -9.45 -12.65
C GLU A 117 -14.63 -10.66 -12.21
N ALA A 118 -13.33 -10.51 -11.91
CA ALA A 118 -12.47 -11.63 -11.53
C ALA A 118 -12.72 -12.17 -10.11
N LEU A 119 -13.48 -11.46 -9.27
CA LEU A 119 -13.73 -11.82 -7.86
C LEU A 119 -15.12 -12.45 -7.61
N SER A 120 -15.98 -12.54 -8.64
CA SER A 120 -17.32 -13.14 -8.52
C SER A 120 -17.39 -14.59 -8.99
N ALA A 121 -16.29 -15.19 -9.46
CA ALA A 121 -16.28 -16.51 -10.11
C ALA A 121 -15.49 -17.59 -9.34
N ALA A 122 -15.30 -17.44 -8.02
CA ALA A 122 -14.67 -18.44 -7.16
C ALA A 122 -15.64 -18.96 -6.09
#